data_AF-A0A0Q6SBH6-F1
#
_entry.id   AF-A0A0Q6SBH6-F1
#
_cell.length_a   1.000
_cell.length_b   1.000
_cell.length_c   1.000
_cell.angle_alpha   90.00
_cell.angle_beta   90.00
_cell.angle_gamma   90.00
#
_symmetry.space_group_name_H-M   'P 1'
#
loop_
_entity.id
_entity.type
_entity.pdbx_description
1 polymer ?
#
loop_
_entity_poly.entity_id
_entity_poly.type
_entity_poly.pdbx_seq_one_letter_code
_entity_poly.pdbx_strand_id
1 'polypeptide(L)'
;MRKEAEAGAAIQGLGILDKVKAAAEKLKGGASNLVNGPIARAGCEKITPGLAILIGDVFRYLREADPRQKIREVVSNDIIAAAKDLKQGEPLVLIGHSMGGIILYDLLSDPEAVAEMSGAIGRDLKVDLFLSVGSKIALFEEMKLYKASSADYSAAGKRVPPPAVVQAWWNAFDKMDVLSFVTETVFDGPKDFSVDTVAGVRDAHGAYFLSAMFYTRLNVRLKEAGLLN
;
A
#
# COMPACT_ATOMS: atom_id res chain seq x y z
N MET A 1 83.08 -19.12 -17.44
CA MET A 1 82.55 -18.77 -16.10
C MET A 1 81.06 -18.51 -16.24
N ARG A 2 80.29 -19.09 -15.31
CA ARG A 2 78.82 -19.18 -15.21
C ARG A 2 78.06 -17.85 -15.35
N LYS A 3 76.91 -17.91 -16.03
CA LYS A 3 75.54 -17.60 -15.53
C LYS A 3 74.55 -17.99 -16.65
N GLU A 4 73.74 -19.03 -16.47
CA GLU A 4 72.37 -18.99 -15.89
C GLU A 4 71.42 -18.12 -16.71
N ALA A 5 70.20 -18.52 -17.11
CA ALA A 5 69.45 -19.75 -16.97
C ALA A 5 68.24 -19.70 -17.92
N GLU A 6 67.80 -20.88 -18.36
CA GLU A 6 66.41 -21.38 -18.49
C GLU A 6 65.30 -20.38 -18.84
N ALA A 7 64.66 -20.55 -20.01
CA ALA A 7 63.54 -21.46 -20.26
C ALA A 7 62.17 -20.87 -19.87
N GLY A 8 61.18 -21.06 -20.74
CA GLY A 8 59.79 -20.86 -20.34
C GLY A 8 58.85 -20.45 -21.46
N ALA A 9 58.56 -21.40 -22.33
CA ALA A 9 57.28 -21.64 -22.99
C ALA A 9 56.25 -20.48 -23.06
N ALA A 10 55.99 -20.05 -24.30
CA ALA A 10 54.74 -19.43 -24.68
C ALA A 10 53.55 -20.33 -24.29
N ILE A 11 52.67 -19.83 -23.43
CA ILE A 11 51.30 -20.30 -23.30
C ILE A 11 50.39 -19.11 -23.61
N GLN A 12 49.91 -19.07 -24.86
CA GLN A 12 48.76 -18.29 -25.29
C GLN A 12 47.53 -18.75 -24.51
N GLY A 13 47.08 -17.96 -23.54
CA GLY A 13 45.91 -18.32 -22.75
C GLY A 13 45.47 -17.28 -21.73
N LEU A 14 45.51 -15.98 -22.03
CA LEU A 14 45.13 -14.94 -21.04
C LEU A 14 44.13 -13.88 -21.54
N GLY A 15 43.82 -13.79 -22.83
CA GLY A 15 42.97 -12.71 -23.34
C GLY A 15 41.48 -12.81 -23.00
N ILE A 16 40.95 -14.01 -22.74
CA ILE A 16 39.50 -14.23 -22.55
C ILE A 16 39.13 -14.18 -21.06
N LEU A 17 39.96 -14.79 -20.20
CA LEU A 17 39.73 -14.78 -18.75
C LEU A 17 39.87 -13.36 -18.17
N ASP A 18 40.82 -12.56 -18.63
CA ASP A 18 40.96 -11.17 -18.16
C ASP A 18 39.82 -10.27 -18.63
N LYS A 19 39.27 -10.51 -19.83
CA LYS A 19 38.08 -9.80 -20.32
C LYS A 19 36.81 -10.18 -19.56
N VAL A 20 36.67 -11.45 -19.17
CA VAL A 20 35.56 -11.94 -18.33
C VAL A 20 35.68 -11.39 -16.90
N LYS A 21 36.89 -11.31 -16.35
CA LYS A 21 37.15 -10.72 -15.03
C LYS A 21 36.88 -9.22 -15.02
N ALA A 22 37.31 -8.49 -16.05
CA ALA A 22 37.03 -7.07 -16.20
C ALA A 22 35.53 -6.77 -16.40
N ALA A 23 34.80 -7.64 -17.11
CA ALA A 23 33.34 -7.53 -17.25
C ALA A 23 32.62 -7.79 -15.91
N ALA A 24 33.10 -8.76 -15.10
CA ALA A 24 32.58 -9.04 -13.77
C ALA A 24 32.88 -7.92 -12.75
N GLU A 25 34.05 -7.29 -12.81
CA GLU A 25 34.38 -6.12 -11.98
C GLU A 25 33.59 -4.87 -12.39
N LYS A 26 33.33 -4.68 -13.68
CA LYS A 26 32.48 -3.59 -14.17
C LYS A 26 31.01 -3.76 -13.75
N LEU A 27 30.54 -5.01 -13.60
CA LEU A 27 29.22 -5.28 -13.01
C LEU A 27 29.19 -5.02 -11.50
N LYS A 28 30.27 -5.35 -10.77
CA LYS A 28 30.39 -5.07 -9.32
C LYS A 28 30.44 -3.57 -9.00
N GLY A 29 31.08 -2.77 -9.85
CA GLY A 29 31.10 -1.30 -9.71
C GLY A 29 29.87 -0.57 -10.30
N GLY A 30 29.12 -1.23 -11.18
CA GLY A 30 27.99 -0.63 -11.91
C GLY A 30 26.68 -0.52 -11.11
N ALA A 31 26.45 -1.40 -10.13
CA ALA A 31 25.25 -1.37 -9.30
C ALA A 31 25.23 -0.17 -8.32
N SER A 32 26.38 0.20 -7.76
CA SER A 32 26.48 1.32 -6.81
C SER A 32 26.36 2.70 -7.49
N ASN A 33 26.73 2.80 -8.77
CA ASN A 33 26.70 4.07 -9.51
C ASN A 33 25.36 4.33 -10.23
N LEU A 34 24.48 3.32 -10.34
CA LEU A 34 23.15 3.53 -10.92
C LEU A 34 22.26 4.36 -9.98
N VAL A 35 22.41 4.19 -8.65
CA VAL A 35 21.63 4.91 -7.63
C VAL A 35 22.05 6.38 -7.50
N ASN A 36 23.33 6.70 -7.74
CA ASN A 36 23.89 8.06 -7.66
C ASN A 36 24.11 8.72 -9.03
N GLY A 37 23.69 8.06 -10.11
CA GLY A 37 23.84 8.56 -11.46
C GLY A 37 22.93 9.76 -11.75
N PRO A 38 23.29 10.63 -12.70
CA PRO A 38 22.50 11.81 -13.04
C PRO A 38 21.06 11.48 -13.47
N ILE A 39 20.83 10.30 -14.08
CA ILE A 39 19.49 9.82 -14.45
C ILE A 39 18.66 9.45 -13.20
N ALA A 40 19.25 8.77 -12.23
CA ALA A 40 18.58 8.43 -10.98
C ALA A 40 18.29 9.68 -10.14
N ARG A 41 19.23 10.65 -10.09
CA ARG A 41 19.01 11.95 -9.43
C ARG A 41 17.86 12.74 -10.07
N ALA A 42 17.85 12.87 -11.39
CA ALA A 42 16.77 13.55 -12.10
C ALA A 42 15.41 12.84 -11.95
N GLY A 43 15.43 11.51 -11.83
CA GLY A 43 14.24 10.72 -11.47
C GLY A 43 13.74 11.04 -10.06
N CYS A 44 14.62 11.00 -9.05
CA CYS A 44 14.30 11.34 -7.67
C CYS A 44 13.81 12.79 -7.53
N GLU A 45 14.41 13.76 -8.22
CA GLU A 45 14.00 15.18 -8.19
C GLU A 45 12.56 15.39 -8.68
N LYS A 46 12.06 14.56 -9.60
CA LYS A 46 10.68 14.64 -10.08
C LYS A 46 9.68 13.86 -9.23
N ILE A 47 10.09 12.75 -8.63
CA ILE A 47 9.23 11.87 -7.83
C ILE A 47 9.03 12.42 -6.41
N THR A 48 10.11 12.91 -5.79
CA THR A 48 10.12 13.33 -4.38
C THR A 48 9.10 14.43 -4.07
N PRO A 49 8.91 15.48 -4.90
CA PRO A 49 7.93 16.53 -4.61
C PRO A 49 6.49 16.00 -4.57
N GLY A 50 6.08 15.18 -5.54
CA GLY A 50 4.72 14.62 -5.58
C GLY A 50 4.44 13.69 -4.40
N LEU A 51 5.42 12.85 -4.05
CA LEU A 51 5.34 11.99 -2.87
C LEU A 51 5.27 12.79 -1.57
N ALA A 52 6.07 13.85 -1.45
CA ALA A 52 6.08 14.72 -0.28
C ALA A 52 4.75 15.45 -0.09
N ILE A 53 4.12 15.92 -1.18
CA ILE A 53 2.77 16.51 -1.14
C ILE A 53 1.75 15.48 -0.66
N LEU A 54 1.76 14.27 -1.24
CA LEU A 54 0.84 13.19 -0.83
C LEU A 54 0.96 12.86 0.66
N ILE A 55 2.20 12.72 1.16
CA ILE A 55 2.45 12.46 2.58
C ILE A 55 2.02 13.67 3.43
N GLY A 56 2.31 14.90 2.97
CA GLY A 56 1.91 16.13 3.63
C GLY A 56 0.40 16.27 3.78
N ASP A 57 -0.37 15.94 2.74
CA ASP A 57 -1.83 15.97 2.76
C ASP A 57 -2.41 14.97 3.76
N VAL A 58 -1.82 13.77 3.84
CA VAL A 58 -2.21 12.78 4.84
C VAL A 58 -1.98 13.29 6.26
N PHE A 59 -0.82 13.88 6.55
CA PHE A 59 -0.57 14.44 7.87
C PHE A 59 -1.45 15.66 8.17
N ARG A 60 -1.72 16.50 7.17
CA ARG A 60 -2.67 17.60 7.29
C ARG A 60 -4.07 17.08 7.64
N TYR A 61 -4.53 16.04 6.96
CA TYR A 61 -5.80 15.36 7.26
C TYR A 61 -5.81 14.78 8.69
N LEU A 62 -4.79 14.04 9.10
CA LEU A 62 -4.79 13.39 10.42
C LEU A 62 -4.66 14.39 11.58
N ARG A 63 -3.94 15.51 11.38
CA ARG A 63 -3.62 16.48 12.43
C ARG A 63 -4.62 17.63 12.57
N GLU A 64 -5.18 18.12 11.47
CA GLU A 64 -5.98 19.35 11.48
C GLU A 64 -7.47 19.05 11.47
N ALA A 65 -8.16 19.45 12.55
CA ALA A 65 -9.57 19.13 12.75
C ALA A 65 -10.50 19.65 11.64
N ASP A 66 -10.32 20.89 11.17
CA ASP A 66 -11.20 21.50 10.17
C ASP A 66 -11.10 20.84 8.78
N PRO A 67 -9.91 20.66 8.17
CA PRO A 67 -9.78 19.89 6.93
C PRO A 67 -10.26 18.44 7.07
N ARG A 68 -9.94 17.80 8.20
CA ARG A 68 -10.38 16.43 8.49
C ARG A 68 -11.89 16.33 8.48
N GLN A 69 -12.56 17.21 9.22
CA GLN A 69 -14.01 17.21 9.34
C GLN A 69 -14.69 17.47 7.99
N LYS A 70 -14.24 18.44 7.21
CA LYS A 70 -14.78 18.72 5.86
C LYS A 70 -14.66 17.52 4.92
N ILE A 71 -13.51 16.85 4.92
CA ILE A 71 -13.31 15.64 4.09
C ILE A 71 -14.19 14.50 4.58
N ARG A 72 -14.27 14.32 5.91
CA ARG A 72 -15.13 13.31 6.54
C ARG A 72 -16.60 13.54 6.21
N GLU A 73 -17.09 14.77 6.24
CA GLU A 73 -18.46 15.11 5.87
C GLU A 73 -18.80 14.73 4.43
N VAL A 74 -17.91 15.03 3.47
CA VAL A 74 -18.09 14.63 2.06
C VAL A 74 -18.21 13.12 1.94
N VAL A 75 -17.26 12.38 2.52
CA VAL A 75 -17.24 10.91 2.41
C VAL A 75 -18.40 10.27 3.18
N SER A 76 -18.77 10.80 4.36
CA SER A 76 -19.94 10.34 5.12
C SER A 76 -21.23 10.53 4.31
N ASN A 77 -21.40 11.68 3.63
CA ASN A 77 -22.57 11.92 2.80
C ASN A 77 -22.68 10.92 1.65
N ASP A 78 -21.56 10.57 1.01
CA ASP A 78 -21.53 9.55 -0.05
C ASP A 78 -21.87 8.16 0.50
N ILE A 79 -21.35 7.79 1.68
CA ILE A 79 -21.68 6.52 2.35
C ILE A 79 -23.17 6.48 2.71
N ILE A 80 -23.72 7.57 3.27
CA ILE A 80 -25.14 7.67 3.63
C ILE A 80 -26.02 7.53 2.39
N ALA A 81 -25.68 8.21 1.30
CA ALA A 81 -26.41 8.13 0.04
C ALA A 81 -26.39 6.70 -0.51
N ALA A 82 -25.22 6.09 -0.62
CA ALA A 82 -25.07 4.71 -1.08
C ALA A 82 -25.85 3.72 -0.20
N ALA A 83 -25.79 3.87 1.12
CA ALA A 83 -26.49 3.00 2.07
C ALA A 83 -28.02 3.13 1.98
N LYS A 84 -28.55 4.32 1.67
CA LYS A 84 -29.98 4.55 1.45
C LYS A 84 -30.48 3.94 0.15
N ASP A 85 -29.64 3.95 -0.88
CA ASP A 85 -29.98 3.45 -2.22
C ASP A 85 -29.91 1.91 -2.34
N LEU A 86 -29.35 1.22 -1.33
CA LEU A 86 -29.29 -0.25 -1.31
C LEU A 86 -30.69 -0.88 -1.41
N LYS A 87 -30.84 -1.80 -2.36
CA LYS A 87 -32.01 -2.69 -2.39
C LYS A 87 -31.85 -3.83 -1.40
N GLN A 88 -32.96 -4.51 -1.12
CA GLN A 88 -32.95 -5.68 -0.25
C GLN A 88 -31.97 -6.74 -0.78
N GLY A 89 -30.97 -7.09 0.05
CA GLY A 89 -29.96 -8.09 -0.27
C GLY A 89 -28.76 -7.57 -1.09
N GLU A 90 -28.70 -6.28 -1.44
CA GLU A 90 -27.50 -5.70 -2.06
C GLU A 90 -26.44 -5.39 -0.99
N PRO A 91 -25.15 -5.75 -1.22
CA PRO A 91 -24.08 -5.49 -0.26
C PRO A 91 -23.57 -4.04 -0.36
N LEU A 92 -23.22 -3.44 0.78
CA LEU A 92 -22.46 -2.19 0.83
C LEU A 92 -20.96 -2.49 0.79
N VAL A 93 -20.32 -2.14 -0.32
CA VAL A 93 -18.87 -2.31 -0.50
C VAL A 93 -18.19 -0.94 -0.56
N LEU A 94 -17.24 -0.70 0.34
CA LEU A 94 -16.44 0.52 0.38
C LEU A 94 -15.00 0.19 -0.06
N ILE A 95 -14.51 0.90 -1.08
CA ILE A 95 -13.16 0.70 -1.62
C ILE A 95 -12.35 1.98 -1.38
N GLY A 96 -11.27 1.85 -0.61
CA GLY A 96 -10.37 2.96 -0.28
C GLY A 96 -8.99 2.76 -0.88
N HIS A 97 -8.65 3.55 -1.90
CA HIS A 97 -7.29 3.57 -2.46
C HIS A 97 -6.42 4.63 -1.79
N SER A 98 -5.18 4.28 -1.45
CA SER A 98 -4.21 5.20 -0.85
C SER A 98 -4.79 5.96 0.36
N MET A 99 -4.91 7.29 0.29
CA MET A 99 -5.51 8.12 1.33
C MET A 99 -7.00 7.85 1.54
N GLY A 100 -7.74 7.40 0.53
CA GLY A 100 -9.13 6.98 0.69
C GLY A 100 -9.29 5.85 1.70
N GLY A 101 -8.34 4.91 1.76
CA GLY A 101 -8.34 3.86 2.78
C GLY A 101 -8.14 4.41 4.20
N ILE A 102 -7.30 5.43 4.36
CA ILE A 102 -7.06 6.12 5.63
C ILE A 102 -8.34 6.82 6.09
N ILE A 103 -9.00 7.56 5.20
CA ILE A 103 -10.23 8.31 5.50
C ILE A 103 -11.35 7.34 5.88
N LEU A 104 -11.54 6.27 5.11
CA LEU A 104 -12.56 5.26 5.40
C LEU A 104 -12.30 4.57 6.73
N TYR A 105 -11.08 4.13 7.02
CA TYR A 105 -10.76 3.53 8.31
C TYR A 105 -10.99 4.52 9.47
N ASP A 106 -10.55 5.76 9.31
CA ASP A 106 -10.74 6.82 10.31
C ASP A 106 -12.22 7.10 10.62
N LEU A 107 -13.07 7.09 9.59
CA LEU A 107 -14.53 7.23 9.74
C LEU A 107 -15.17 6.01 10.41
N LEU A 108 -14.88 4.81 9.91
CA LEU A 108 -15.53 3.57 10.34
C LEU A 108 -15.10 3.16 11.75
N SER A 109 -13.90 3.56 12.18
CA SER A 109 -13.39 3.31 13.54
C SER A 109 -13.85 4.34 14.58
N ASP A 110 -14.40 5.49 14.18
CA ASP A 110 -14.92 6.52 15.08
C ASP A 110 -16.40 6.26 15.42
N PRO A 111 -16.74 5.87 16.66
CA PRO A 111 -18.12 5.51 17.02
C PRO A 111 -19.12 6.66 16.84
N GLU A 112 -18.68 7.91 17.00
CA GLU A 112 -19.54 9.08 16.83
C GLU A 112 -19.94 9.26 15.36
N ALA A 113 -18.99 9.13 14.44
CA ALA A 113 -19.29 9.24 13.01
C ALA A 113 -20.13 8.06 12.51
N VAL A 114 -19.89 6.86 13.02
CA VAL A 114 -20.74 5.69 12.73
C VAL A 114 -22.17 5.91 13.24
N ALA A 115 -22.33 6.43 14.45
CA ALA A 115 -23.66 6.71 15.01
C ALA A 115 -24.40 7.79 14.22
N GLU A 116 -23.70 8.86 13.81
CA GLU A 116 -24.25 9.92 12.97
C GLU A 116 -24.72 9.39 11.61
N MET A 117 -23.86 8.62 10.91
CA MET A 117 -24.22 8.00 9.64
C MET A 117 -25.41 7.04 9.81
N SER A 118 -25.40 6.19 10.84
CA SER A 118 -26.49 5.24 11.11
C SER A 118 -27.82 5.96 11.35
N GLY A 119 -27.81 7.04 12.14
CA GLY A 119 -28.98 7.89 12.37
C GLY A 119 -29.49 8.53 11.08
N ALA A 120 -28.59 9.04 10.24
CA ALA A 120 -28.94 9.63 8.95
C ALA A 120 -29.51 8.61 7.96
N ILE A 121 -29.03 7.36 7.98
CA ILE A 121 -29.53 6.23 7.16
C ILE A 121 -30.90 5.74 7.69
N GLY A 122 -31.16 5.87 8.99
CA GLY A 122 -32.37 5.37 9.65
C GLY A 122 -32.28 3.90 10.11
N ARG A 123 -31.07 3.34 10.14
CA ARG A 123 -30.72 1.99 10.63
C ARG A 123 -29.22 1.91 10.87
N ASP A 124 -28.78 0.89 11.62
CA ASP A 124 -27.36 0.65 11.86
C ASP A 124 -26.57 0.52 10.55
N LEU A 125 -25.48 1.26 10.43
CA LEU A 125 -24.56 1.15 9.31
C LEU A 125 -23.92 -0.24 9.32
N LYS A 126 -24.03 -0.94 8.19
CA LYS A 126 -23.38 -2.22 7.94
C LYS A 126 -22.58 -2.13 6.65
N VAL A 127 -21.28 -2.40 6.73
CA VAL A 127 -20.38 -2.46 5.58
C VAL A 127 -20.03 -3.92 5.35
N ASP A 128 -20.55 -4.52 4.27
CA ASP A 128 -20.32 -5.93 3.97
C ASP A 128 -18.87 -6.19 3.57
N LEU A 129 -18.23 -5.23 2.88
CA LEU A 129 -16.80 -5.30 2.58
C LEU A 129 -16.15 -3.92 2.62
N PHE A 130 -15.08 -3.80 3.42
CA PHE A 130 -14.09 -2.74 3.30
C PHE A 130 -12.87 -3.27 2.55
N LEU A 131 -12.60 -2.75 1.35
CA LEU A 131 -11.42 -3.08 0.55
C LEU A 131 -10.45 -1.89 0.57
N SER A 132 -9.35 -2.00 1.33
CA SER A 132 -8.24 -1.07 1.23
C SER A 132 -7.28 -1.47 0.11
N VAL A 133 -6.79 -0.52 -0.68
CA VAL A 133 -5.89 -0.77 -1.80
C VAL A 133 -4.71 0.18 -1.72
N GLY A 134 -3.49 -0.35 -1.67
CA GLY A 134 -2.28 0.47 -1.63
C GLY A 134 -2.28 1.49 -0.48
N SER A 135 -2.76 1.11 0.71
CA SER A 135 -3.02 2.06 1.79
C SER A 135 -2.02 1.95 2.94
N LYS A 136 -1.94 3.02 3.74
CA LYS A 136 -1.02 3.20 4.88
C LYS A 136 -1.72 3.04 6.23
N ILE A 137 -2.87 2.35 6.26
CA ILE A 137 -3.72 2.24 7.45
C ILE A 137 -2.93 1.67 8.64
N ALA A 138 -2.26 0.53 8.42
CA ALA A 138 -1.47 -0.14 9.45
C ALA A 138 -0.33 0.72 10.00
N LEU A 139 0.38 1.44 9.14
CA LEU A 139 1.44 2.36 9.56
C LEU A 139 0.90 3.44 10.50
N PHE A 140 -0.20 4.10 10.13
CA PHE A 140 -0.72 5.22 10.91
C PHE A 140 -1.45 4.78 12.19
N GLU A 141 -1.95 3.56 12.23
CA GLU A 141 -2.44 2.95 13.47
C GLU A 141 -1.28 2.62 14.42
N GLU A 142 -0.15 2.11 13.94
CA GLU A 142 1.03 1.91 14.78
C GLU A 142 1.58 3.25 15.32
N MET A 143 1.46 4.32 14.55
CA MET A 143 1.83 5.68 14.96
C MET A 143 0.77 6.37 15.85
N LYS A 144 -0.38 5.73 16.10
CA LYS A 144 -1.49 6.25 16.92
C LYS A 144 -2.03 7.60 16.45
N LEU A 145 -2.21 7.73 15.13
CA LEU A 145 -2.68 8.97 14.51
C LEU A 145 -4.19 9.03 14.31
N TYR A 146 -4.90 7.91 14.43
CA TYR A 146 -6.36 7.90 14.35
C TYR A 146 -7.00 8.28 15.68
N LYS A 147 -8.22 8.84 15.63
CA LYS A 147 -8.95 9.20 16.86
C LYS A 147 -9.27 7.95 17.71
N ALA A 148 -9.51 6.82 17.05
CA ALA A 148 -9.83 5.55 17.69
C ALA A 148 -8.59 4.74 18.13
N SER A 149 -7.37 5.18 17.81
CA SER A 149 -6.15 4.45 18.19
C SER A 149 -5.97 4.42 19.70
N SER A 150 -5.53 3.28 20.24
CA SER A 150 -5.16 3.12 21.65
C SER A 150 -3.74 2.55 21.78
N ALA A 151 -3.04 2.95 22.85
CA ALA A 151 -1.73 2.42 23.22
C ALA A 151 -1.79 0.94 23.67
N ASP A 152 -3.00 0.41 23.92
CA ASP A 152 -3.21 -1.00 24.30
C ASP A 152 -2.91 -1.98 23.16
N TYR A 153 -2.81 -1.47 21.92
CA TYR A 153 -2.67 -2.28 20.71
C TYR A 153 -1.40 -1.93 19.94
N SER A 154 -0.74 -2.95 19.40
CA SER A 154 0.39 -2.82 18.48
C SER A 154 0.64 -4.10 17.69
N ALA A 155 1.43 -4.02 16.62
CA ALA A 155 1.87 -5.20 15.87
C ALA A 155 2.71 -6.18 16.71
N ALA A 156 3.46 -5.65 17.68
CA ALA A 156 4.30 -6.44 18.59
C ALA A 156 3.51 -7.02 19.79
N GLY A 157 2.27 -6.57 19.99
CA GLY A 157 1.44 -6.93 21.12
C GLY A 157 0.06 -7.41 20.70
N LYS A 158 -0.98 -6.84 21.31
CA LYS A 158 -2.36 -7.13 20.97
C LYS A 158 -2.73 -6.42 19.67
N ARG A 159 -3.26 -7.17 18.70
CA ARG A 159 -3.76 -6.59 17.45
C ARG A 159 -5.05 -5.79 17.67
N VAL A 160 -5.23 -4.76 16.87
CA VAL A 160 -6.38 -3.85 16.92
C VAL A 160 -7.61 -4.58 16.37
N PRO A 161 -8.76 -4.58 17.06
CA PRO A 161 -10.00 -5.11 16.50
C PRO A 161 -10.44 -4.28 15.27
N PRO A 162 -11.08 -4.88 14.27
CA PRO A 162 -11.54 -4.14 13.10
C PRO A 162 -12.72 -3.25 13.48
N PRO A 163 -13.05 -2.21 12.69
CA PRO A 163 -14.24 -1.41 12.88
C PRO A 163 -15.51 -2.29 12.99
N ALA A 164 -16.31 -2.11 14.04
CA ALA A 164 -17.42 -3.01 14.36
C ALA A 164 -18.50 -3.11 13.27
N VAL A 165 -18.63 -2.07 12.43
CA VAL A 165 -19.58 -2.03 11.31
C VAL A 165 -19.11 -2.82 10.08
N VAL A 166 -17.84 -3.21 10.03
CA VAL A 166 -17.22 -3.90 8.88
C VAL A 166 -17.30 -5.40 9.06
N GLN A 167 -18.00 -6.09 8.16
CA GLN A 167 -18.16 -7.55 8.21
C GLN A 167 -16.95 -8.30 7.63
N ALA A 168 -16.35 -7.77 6.57
CA ALA A 168 -15.13 -8.27 5.97
C ALA A 168 -14.20 -7.11 5.64
N TRP A 169 -12.91 -7.26 5.96
CA TRP A 169 -11.88 -6.30 5.56
C TRP A 169 -10.83 -7.01 4.71
N TRP A 170 -10.69 -6.59 3.45
CA TRP A 170 -9.64 -7.03 2.55
C TRP A 170 -8.65 -5.89 2.30
N ASN A 171 -7.37 -6.22 2.21
CA ASN A 171 -6.31 -5.27 1.90
C ASN A 171 -5.51 -5.75 0.70
N ALA A 172 -5.51 -4.99 -0.38
CA ALA A 172 -4.70 -5.26 -1.57
C ALA A 172 -3.42 -4.43 -1.52
N PHE A 173 -2.27 -5.09 -1.63
CA PHE A 173 -0.96 -4.44 -1.55
C PHE A 173 -0.02 -4.96 -2.64
N ASP A 174 0.91 -4.13 -3.09
CA ASP A 174 1.97 -4.50 -4.02
C ASP A 174 3.32 -4.36 -3.31
N LYS A 175 4.17 -5.38 -3.40
CA LYS A 175 5.51 -5.37 -2.78
C LYS A 175 6.42 -4.27 -3.35
N MET A 176 6.12 -3.78 -4.55
CA MET A 176 6.82 -2.67 -5.20
C MET A 176 6.24 -1.31 -4.79
N ASP A 177 5.04 -1.27 -4.21
CA ASP A 177 4.42 -0.05 -3.71
C ASP A 177 4.84 0.22 -2.26
N VAL A 178 5.80 1.13 -2.09
CA VAL A 178 6.36 1.56 -0.80
C VAL A 178 5.34 2.27 0.11
N LEU A 179 4.14 2.58 -0.40
CA LEU A 179 3.04 3.17 0.36
C LEU A 179 1.93 2.15 0.68
N SER A 180 2.09 0.89 0.30
CA SER A 180 1.16 -0.18 0.63
C SER A 180 1.64 -1.00 1.82
N PHE A 181 0.92 -0.88 2.93
CA PHE A 181 1.25 -1.59 4.16
C PHE A 181 0.25 -2.73 4.36
N VAL A 182 0.79 -3.90 4.72
CA VAL A 182 0.01 -5.07 5.13
C VAL A 182 -0.75 -4.76 6.43
N THR A 183 -1.97 -5.27 6.57
CA THR A 183 -2.83 -4.99 7.73
C THR A 183 -2.89 -6.14 8.72
N GLU A 184 -2.67 -7.39 8.29
CA GLU A 184 -2.81 -8.59 9.13
C GLU A 184 -1.88 -8.62 10.34
N THR A 185 -0.76 -7.89 10.30
CA THR A 185 0.17 -7.81 11.43
C THR A 185 -0.30 -6.88 12.54
N VAL A 186 -1.07 -5.84 12.21
CA VAL A 186 -1.54 -4.78 13.12
C VAL A 186 -2.97 -5.03 13.58
N PHE A 187 -3.81 -5.55 12.68
CA PHE A 187 -5.25 -5.71 12.89
C PHE A 187 -5.66 -7.18 13.01
N ASP A 188 -6.69 -7.43 13.80
CA ASP A 188 -7.34 -8.74 13.86
C ASP A 188 -8.46 -8.83 12.81
N GLY A 189 -8.45 -9.86 11.97
CA GLY A 189 -9.51 -10.13 11.01
C GLY A 189 -9.28 -9.73 9.53
N PRO A 190 -8.52 -8.66 9.15
CA PRO A 190 -8.30 -8.37 7.74
C PRO A 190 -7.63 -9.51 6.99
N LYS A 191 -7.82 -9.54 5.67
CA LYS A 191 -7.12 -10.46 4.76
C LYS A 191 -6.27 -9.68 3.76
N ASP A 192 -4.97 -9.92 3.78
CA ASP A 192 -3.99 -9.32 2.90
C ASP A 192 -3.86 -10.10 1.58
N PHE A 193 -3.94 -9.39 0.47
CA PHE A 193 -3.80 -9.94 -0.88
C PHE A 193 -2.72 -9.20 -1.64
N SER A 194 -1.66 -9.94 -1.99
CA SER A 194 -0.61 -9.40 -2.85
C SER A 194 -1.11 -9.29 -4.30
N VAL A 195 -0.97 -8.09 -4.84
CA VAL A 195 -1.17 -7.75 -6.24
C VAL A 195 0.19 -7.49 -6.84
N ASP A 196 0.49 -8.13 -7.96
CA ASP A 196 1.64 -7.79 -8.79
C ASP A 196 1.13 -6.90 -9.91
N THR A 197 1.39 -5.59 -9.82
CA THR A 197 1.00 -4.64 -10.86
C THR A 197 1.93 -4.68 -12.07
N VAL A 198 3.06 -5.41 -11.99
CA VAL A 198 4.17 -5.42 -12.96
C VAL A 198 4.84 -4.05 -13.13
N ALA A 199 4.36 -3.03 -12.40
CA ALA A 199 4.92 -1.69 -12.40
C ALA A 199 6.13 -1.60 -11.46
N GLY A 200 7.09 -0.75 -11.82
CA GLY A 200 8.22 -0.45 -10.94
C GLY A 200 7.79 0.40 -9.74
N VAL A 201 8.71 0.53 -8.77
CA VAL A 201 8.50 1.27 -7.49
C VAL A 201 7.89 2.66 -7.66
N ARG A 202 8.18 3.34 -8.78
CA ARG A 202 7.64 4.67 -9.08
C ARG A 202 6.13 4.66 -9.35
N ASP A 203 5.64 3.65 -10.05
CA ASP A 203 4.31 3.67 -10.67
C ASP A 203 3.32 2.69 -10.01
N ALA A 204 3.83 1.71 -9.24
CA ALA A 204 3.03 0.66 -8.61
C ALA A 204 1.84 1.19 -7.79
N HIS A 205 2.03 2.29 -7.07
CA HIS A 205 0.98 2.88 -6.23
C HIS A 205 -0.30 3.27 -7.00
N GLY A 206 -0.16 3.73 -8.24
CA GLY A 206 -1.29 4.11 -9.10
C GLY A 206 -1.77 2.99 -10.02
N ALA A 207 -1.08 1.86 -10.07
CA ALA A 207 -1.27 0.85 -11.11
C ALA A 207 -2.27 -0.27 -10.78
N TYR A 208 -2.76 -0.36 -9.54
CA TYR A 208 -3.67 -1.43 -9.10
C TYR A 208 -4.88 -1.60 -10.03
N PHE A 209 -5.58 -0.49 -10.32
CA PHE A 209 -6.78 -0.47 -11.15
C PHE A 209 -6.51 -0.51 -12.66
N LEU A 210 -5.24 -0.57 -13.07
CA LEU A 210 -4.85 -0.83 -14.45
C LEU A 210 -4.62 -2.32 -14.71
N SER A 211 -4.52 -3.13 -13.65
CA SER A 211 -4.27 -4.56 -13.74
C SER A 211 -5.56 -5.34 -14.00
N ALA A 212 -5.70 -5.93 -15.18
CA ALA A 212 -6.80 -6.87 -15.47
C ALA A 212 -6.79 -8.08 -14.50
N MET A 213 -5.60 -8.48 -14.04
CA MET A 213 -5.45 -9.56 -13.07
C MET A 213 -6.02 -9.18 -11.69
N PHE A 214 -5.90 -7.92 -11.28
CA PHE A 214 -6.54 -7.42 -10.05
C PHE A 214 -8.05 -7.63 -10.11
N TYR A 215 -8.72 -7.16 -11.17
CA TYR A 215 -10.17 -7.34 -11.32
C TYR A 215 -10.59 -8.80 -11.45
N THR A 216 -9.83 -9.62 -12.19
CA THR A 216 -10.11 -11.06 -12.33
C THR A 216 -10.08 -11.75 -10.98
N ARG A 217 -9.04 -11.50 -10.19
CA ARG A 217 -8.86 -12.06 -8.85
C ARG A 217 -9.86 -11.52 -7.84
N LEU A 218 -10.23 -10.25 -7.95
CA LEU A 218 -11.25 -9.63 -7.10
C LEU A 218 -12.63 -10.22 -7.40
N ASN A 219 -13.01 -10.42 -8.66
CA ASN A 219 -14.28 -11.03 -9.04
C ASN A 219 -14.44 -12.44 -8.47
N VAL A 220 -13.40 -13.27 -8.56
CA VAL A 220 -13.40 -14.62 -7.97
C VAL A 220 -13.63 -14.55 -6.46
N ARG A 221 -12.88 -13.69 -5.74
CA ARG A 221 -13.03 -13.53 -4.28
C ARG A 221 -14.42 -13.05 -3.87
N LEU A 222 -14.97 -12.08 -4.60
CA LEU A 222 -16.30 -11.55 -4.34
C LEU A 222 -17.38 -12.64 -4.50
N LYS A 223 -17.26 -13.51 -5.50
CA LYS A 223 -18.15 -14.67 -5.68
C LYS A 223 -17.99 -15.70 -4.57
N GLU A 224 -16.75 -16.06 -4.22
CA GLU A 224 -16.44 -17.00 -3.13
C GLU A 224 -16.96 -16.49 -1.78
N ALA A 225 -16.98 -15.17 -1.57
CA ALA A 225 -17.51 -14.52 -0.38
C ALA A 225 -19.03 -14.31 -0.40
N GLY A 226 -19.72 -14.64 -1.49
CA GLY A 226 -21.16 -14.41 -1.64
C GLY A 226 -21.56 -12.94 -1.76
N LEU A 227 -20.63 -12.06 -2.14
CA LEU A 227 -20.85 -10.62 -2.35
C LEU A 227 -21.23 -10.28 -3.81
N LEU A 228 -21.06 -11.24 -4.72
CA LEU A 228 -21.53 -11.16 -6.09
C LEU A 228 -22.22 -12.47 -6.45
N ASN A 229 -23.40 -12.36 -7.05
CA ASN A 229 -24.13 -13.48 -7.64
C ASN A 229 -23.59 -13.85 -9.03
#